data_AF-A0A031JXY2-F1
#
_entry.id   AF-A0A031JXY2-F1
#
_cell.length_a   1.000
_cell.length_b   1.000
_cell.length_c   1.000
_cell.angle_alpha   90.00
_cell.angle_beta   90.00
_cell.angle_gamma   90.00
#
_symmetry.space_group_name_H-M   'P 1'
#
loop_
_entity.id
_entity.type
_entity.pdbx_description
1 polymer ?
#
loop_
_entity_poly.entity_id
_entity_poly.type
_entity_poly.pdbx_seq_one_letter_code
_entity_poly.pdbx_strand_id
1 'polypeptide(L)'
;MNPRRASLIVAGAALCLVMSFAVTRARGLAFIGDLDRQASAARDAVGGKGVTLNFRDRYGWLTRHPVLSGGRDLSPETRKSVAAAIAAVPGIAGVSWARGGDERSVSAHCQDDVERILETRTIRFGEASTRLEPSSERLLGEVARSLRPCVGSIIAVTGHTDASGNQKVNVALSQARAEAVRSALIARGIPATNLRAAGLGSARPVEGLDPLDPANRRIEFSVLYTAPVKPTPIDTPGPE
;
A
#
# COMPACT_ATOMS: atom_id res chain seq x y z
N MET A 1 14.74 44.43 34.05
CA MET A 1 13.62 44.57 33.09
C MET A 1 12.32 44.49 33.87
N ASN A 2 11.38 45.44 33.73
CA ASN A 2 10.17 45.48 34.58
C ASN A 2 9.25 44.30 34.21
N PRO A 3 8.95 43.36 35.12
CA PRO A 3 8.21 42.14 34.81
C PRO A 3 6.83 42.43 34.22
N ARG A 4 6.19 43.54 34.63
CA ARG A 4 4.90 43.98 34.08
C ARG A 4 4.96 44.35 32.60
N ARG A 5 6.08 44.91 32.13
CA ARG A 5 6.28 45.25 30.71
C ARG A 5 6.53 44.00 29.86
N ALA A 6 7.27 43.02 30.41
CA ALA A 6 7.49 41.74 29.74
C ALA A 6 6.17 40.95 29.60
N SER A 7 5.32 40.91 30.65
CA SER A 7 4.02 40.26 30.60
C SER A 7 3.05 40.89 29.59
N LEU A 8 3.05 42.21 29.44
CA LEU A 8 2.21 42.90 28.45
C LEU A 8 2.63 42.61 27.00
N ILE A 9 3.94 42.52 26.75
CA ILE A 9 4.47 42.18 25.42
C ILE A 9 4.09 40.73 25.06
N VAL A 10 4.25 39.79 26.00
CA VAL A 10 3.88 38.38 25.78
C VAL A 10 2.38 38.23 25.59
N ALA A 11 1.55 38.93 26.37
CA ALA A 11 0.10 38.92 26.23
C ALA A 11 -0.35 39.49 24.87
N GLY A 12 0.26 40.59 24.42
CA GLY A 12 -0.01 41.17 23.10
C GLY A 12 0.37 40.23 21.96
N ALA A 13 1.54 39.59 22.04
CA ALA A 13 1.98 38.62 21.04
C ALA A 13 1.05 37.39 20.98
N ALA A 14 0.62 36.88 22.14
CA ALA A 14 -0.33 35.78 22.23
C ALA A 14 -1.69 36.16 21.62
N LEU A 15 -2.20 37.37 21.90
CA LEU A 15 -3.46 37.86 21.33
C LEU A 15 -3.39 37.98 19.81
N CYS A 16 -2.30 38.52 19.25
CA CYS A 16 -2.10 38.60 17.81
C CYS A 16 -2.10 37.23 17.13
N LEU A 17 -1.44 36.23 17.75
CA LEU A 17 -1.43 34.85 17.24
C LEU A 17 -2.84 34.23 17.29
N VAL A 18 -3.57 34.41 18.39
CA VAL A 18 -4.94 33.90 18.55
C VAL A 18 -5.89 34.55 17.54
N MET A 19 -5.84 35.87 17.37
CA MET A 19 -6.68 36.59 16.42
C MET A 19 -6.37 36.21 14.97
N SER A 20 -5.10 36.12 14.60
CA SER A 20 -4.68 35.67 13.27
C SER A 20 -5.17 34.24 12.99
N PHE A 21 -5.04 33.34 13.97
CA PHE A 21 -5.52 31.97 13.86
C PHE A 21 -7.04 31.89 13.74
N ALA A 22 -7.78 32.66 14.56
CA ALA A 22 -9.24 32.69 14.55
C ALA A 22 -9.79 33.22 13.22
N VAL A 23 -9.25 34.33 12.71
CA VAL A 23 -9.66 34.93 11.42
C VAL A 23 -9.33 33.99 10.25
N THR A 24 -8.14 33.38 10.27
CA THR A 24 -7.73 32.42 9.22
C THR A 24 -8.61 31.18 9.22
N ARG A 25 -8.97 30.67 10.41
CA ARG A 25 -9.89 29.53 10.56
C ARG A 25 -11.30 29.85 10.07
N ALA A 26 -11.86 31.00 10.45
CA ALA A 26 -13.21 31.38 10.07
C ALA A 26 -13.34 31.65 8.56
N ARG A 27 -12.40 32.43 7.98
CA ARG A 27 -12.38 32.70 6.54
C ARG A 27 -12.03 31.46 5.72
N GLY A 28 -11.16 30.60 6.24
CA GLY A 28 -10.82 29.33 5.61
C GLY A 28 -12.02 28.39 5.49
N LEU A 29 -12.87 28.29 6.52
CA LEU A 29 -14.08 27.46 6.48
C LEU A 29 -15.08 27.94 5.43
N ALA A 30 -15.32 29.26 5.36
CA ALA A 30 -16.20 29.84 4.35
C ALA A 30 -15.64 29.61 2.93
N PHE A 31 -14.35 29.88 2.73
CA PHE A 31 -13.67 29.69 1.44
C PHE A 31 -13.71 28.23 0.97
N ILE A 32 -13.38 27.27 1.84
CA ILE A 32 -13.45 25.84 1.51
C ILE A 32 -14.90 25.40 1.26
N GLY A 33 -15.86 25.91 2.03
CA GLY A 33 -17.28 25.65 1.81
C GLY A 33 -17.76 26.13 0.44
N ASP A 34 -17.24 27.26 -0.05
CA ASP A 34 -17.54 27.76 -1.40
C ASP A 34 -16.91 26.88 -2.48
N LEU A 35 -15.65 26.45 -2.29
CA LEU A 35 -14.99 25.50 -3.19
C LEU A 35 -15.73 24.17 -3.25
N ASP A 36 -16.17 23.63 -2.11
CA ASP A 36 -16.90 22.36 -2.06
C ASP A 36 -18.23 22.42 -2.83
N ARG A 37 -18.96 23.53 -2.70
CA ARG A 37 -20.20 23.74 -3.48
C ARG A 37 -19.94 23.81 -4.98
N GLN A 38 -18.94 24.60 -5.41
CA GLN A 38 -18.59 24.74 -6.82
C GLN A 38 -18.08 23.41 -7.42
N ALA A 39 -17.23 22.70 -6.68
CA ALA A 39 -16.68 21.42 -7.09
C ALA A 39 -17.72 20.30 -7.15
N SER A 40 -18.66 20.28 -6.20
CA SER A 40 -19.79 19.33 -6.22
C SER A 40 -20.70 19.58 -7.42
N ALA A 41 -20.97 20.85 -7.76
CA ALA A 41 -21.73 21.18 -8.97
C ALA A 41 -20.99 20.75 -10.26
N ALA A 42 -19.68 20.98 -10.34
CA ALA A 42 -18.85 20.56 -11.47
C ALA A 42 -18.81 19.03 -11.63
N ARG A 43 -18.69 18.28 -10.53
CA ARG A 43 -18.79 16.82 -10.49
C ARG A 43 -20.13 16.35 -11.06
N ASP A 44 -21.24 16.93 -10.59
CA ASP A 44 -22.58 16.48 -10.95
C ASP A 44 -22.91 16.76 -12.42
N ALA A 45 -22.38 17.86 -12.99
CA ALA A 45 -22.54 18.21 -14.39
C ALA A 45 -21.94 17.17 -15.36
N VAL A 46 -20.95 16.39 -14.93
CA VAL A 46 -20.29 15.35 -15.73
C VAL A 46 -20.67 13.92 -15.31
N GLY A 47 -21.79 13.77 -14.60
CA GLY A 47 -22.30 12.45 -14.19
C GLY A 47 -21.56 11.82 -13.02
N GLY A 48 -20.78 12.59 -12.25
CA GLY A 48 -20.01 12.09 -11.10
C GLY A 48 -20.81 11.85 -9.82
N LYS A 49 -22.14 11.70 -9.89
CA LYS A 49 -22.98 11.46 -8.71
C LYS A 49 -22.47 10.23 -7.94
N GLY A 50 -22.33 10.35 -6.62
CA GLY A 50 -21.76 9.31 -5.77
C GLY A 50 -20.25 9.43 -5.51
N VAL A 51 -19.59 10.47 -6.03
CA VAL A 51 -18.20 10.83 -5.67
C VAL A 51 -18.20 11.88 -4.57
N THR A 52 -17.59 11.57 -3.42
CA THR A 52 -17.47 12.47 -2.26
C THR A 52 -16.14 13.22 -2.33
N LEU A 53 -16.17 14.52 -2.02
CA LEU A 53 -14.99 15.39 -2.00
C LEU A 53 -14.59 15.66 -0.55
N ASN A 54 -13.32 15.41 -0.20
CA ASN A 54 -12.79 15.73 1.12
C ASN A 54 -11.73 16.84 1.03
N PHE A 55 -12.06 18.02 1.52
CA PHE A 55 -11.17 19.20 1.58
C PHE A 55 -10.38 19.28 2.90
N ARG A 56 -10.10 18.13 3.52
CA ARG A 56 -9.20 18.03 4.66
C ARG A 56 -8.03 17.13 4.35
N ASP A 57 -6.85 17.54 4.81
CA ASP A 57 -5.65 16.72 4.74
C ASP A 57 -5.67 15.60 5.80
N ARG A 58 -4.61 14.80 5.84
CA ARG A 58 -4.45 13.67 6.79
C ARG A 58 -4.44 14.08 8.26
N TYR A 59 -4.23 15.35 8.58
CA TYR A 59 -4.20 15.90 9.93
C TYR A 59 -5.47 16.70 10.25
N GLY A 60 -6.44 16.71 9.33
CA GLY A 60 -7.72 17.41 9.49
C GLY A 60 -7.66 18.90 9.14
N TRP A 61 -6.56 19.42 8.60
CA TRP A 61 -6.46 20.81 8.16
C TRP A 61 -7.20 21.03 6.86
N LEU A 62 -7.80 22.22 6.73
CA LEU A 62 -8.45 22.65 5.50
C LEU A 62 -7.44 22.74 4.36
N THR A 63 -7.80 22.20 3.19
CA THR A 63 -6.94 22.18 2.00
C THR A 63 -7.71 22.55 0.73
N ARG A 64 -7.00 23.10 -0.24
CA ARG A 64 -7.49 23.35 -1.62
C ARG A 64 -7.19 22.18 -2.58
N HIS A 65 -6.79 21.04 -2.02
CA HIS A 65 -6.50 19.81 -2.74
C HIS A 65 -7.48 18.70 -2.32
N PRO A 66 -8.71 18.68 -2.85
CA PRO A 66 -9.68 17.70 -2.42
C PRO A 66 -9.25 16.28 -2.81
N VAL A 67 -9.57 15.37 -1.89
CA VAL A 67 -9.43 13.92 -2.10
C VAL A 67 -10.81 13.35 -2.47
N LEU A 68 -10.93 12.76 -3.65
CA LEU A 68 -12.18 12.21 -4.21
C LEU A 68 -12.37 10.75 -3.80
N SER A 69 -13.51 10.38 -3.25
CA SER A 69 -13.82 9.00 -2.85
C SER A 69 -15.17 8.55 -3.38
N GLY A 70 -15.46 7.24 -3.38
CA GLY A 70 -16.71 6.70 -3.93
C GLY A 70 -16.69 6.53 -5.45
N GLY A 71 -17.88 6.62 -6.07
CA GLY A 71 -18.07 6.45 -7.51
C GLY A 71 -17.55 5.13 -8.08
N ARG A 72 -17.72 4.02 -7.34
CA ARG A 72 -17.21 2.69 -7.74
C ARG A 72 -17.89 2.14 -8.99
N ASP A 73 -19.13 2.54 -9.22
CA ASP A 73 -19.93 2.11 -10.36
C ASP A 73 -19.71 2.99 -11.60
N LEU A 74 -18.86 4.02 -11.51
CA LEU A 74 -18.52 4.91 -12.63
C LEU A 74 -17.40 4.31 -13.48
N SER A 75 -17.50 4.48 -14.81
CA SER A 75 -16.44 4.04 -15.72
C SER A 75 -15.12 4.81 -15.48
N PRO A 76 -13.97 4.23 -15.86
CA PRO A 76 -12.67 4.92 -15.78
C PRO A 76 -12.66 6.29 -16.48
N GLU A 77 -13.33 6.39 -17.63
CA GLU A 77 -13.47 7.61 -18.41
C GLU A 77 -14.29 8.65 -17.66
N THR A 78 -15.42 8.25 -17.05
CA THR A 78 -16.23 9.15 -16.23
C THR A 78 -15.46 9.63 -15.01
N ARG A 79 -14.69 8.76 -14.33
CA ARG A 79 -13.84 9.16 -13.20
C ARG A 79 -12.77 10.16 -13.61
N LYS A 80 -12.17 9.98 -14.80
CA LYS A 80 -11.21 10.94 -15.36
C LYS A 80 -11.86 12.29 -15.63
N SER A 81 -13.05 12.29 -16.26
CA SER A 81 -13.82 13.51 -16.54
C SER A 81 -14.25 14.25 -15.27
N VAL A 82 -14.67 13.52 -14.23
CA VAL A 82 -14.99 14.09 -12.91
C VAL A 82 -13.79 14.79 -12.28
N ALA A 83 -12.63 14.13 -12.26
CA ALA A 83 -11.42 14.73 -11.69
C ALA A 83 -10.99 15.99 -12.47
N ALA A 84 -11.08 15.96 -13.80
CA ALA A 84 -10.78 17.11 -14.65
C ALA A 84 -11.75 18.28 -14.42
N ALA A 85 -13.05 18.00 -14.32
CA ALA A 85 -14.07 19.02 -14.06
C ALA A 85 -13.87 19.70 -12.71
N ILE A 86 -13.54 18.93 -11.66
CA ILE A 86 -13.24 19.48 -10.34
C ILE A 86 -11.94 20.28 -10.36
N ALA A 87 -10.89 19.78 -11.02
CA ALA A 87 -9.61 20.48 -11.11
C ALA A 87 -9.71 21.82 -11.86
N ALA A 88 -10.71 21.99 -12.72
CA ALA A 88 -10.97 23.23 -13.45
C ALA A 88 -11.66 24.31 -12.60
N VAL A 89 -12.15 23.99 -11.40
CA VAL A 89 -12.79 24.98 -10.52
C VAL A 89 -11.75 25.99 -10.02
N PRO A 90 -11.99 27.31 -10.20
CA PRO A 90 -11.07 28.33 -9.72
C PRO A 90 -10.81 28.22 -8.22
N GLY A 91 -9.53 28.18 -7.84
CA GLY A 91 -9.11 28.07 -6.43
C GLY A 91 -8.77 26.64 -5.98
N ILE A 92 -9.05 25.61 -6.76
CA ILE A 92 -8.52 24.25 -6.54
C ILE A 92 -7.08 24.19 -7.08
N ALA A 93 -6.12 23.66 -6.32
CA ALA A 93 -4.72 23.50 -6.79
C ALA A 93 -4.39 22.09 -7.29
N GLY A 94 -5.28 21.14 -7.10
CA GLY A 94 -5.09 19.79 -7.58
C GLY A 94 -6.12 18.87 -6.98
N VAL A 95 -6.35 17.75 -7.65
CA VAL A 95 -7.34 16.77 -7.25
C VAL A 95 -6.64 15.42 -7.22
N SER A 96 -6.93 14.65 -6.18
CA SER A 96 -6.48 13.27 -6.10
C SER A 96 -7.68 12.40 -5.81
N TRP A 97 -7.71 11.20 -6.34
CA TRP A 97 -8.62 10.20 -5.81
C TRP A 97 -8.06 9.71 -4.48
N ALA A 98 -8.92 9.62 -3.47
CA ALA A 98 -8.70 8.71 -2.35
C ALA A 98 -8.30 7.41 -3.01
N ARG A 99 -7.07 6.97 -2.71
CA ARG A 99 -6.75 5.56 -2.91
C ARG A 99 -7.85 4.85 -2.18
N GLY A 100 -8.76 4.23 -2.93
CA GLY A 100 -9.83 3.45 -2.32
C GLY A 100 -9.16 2.56 -1.30
N GLY A 101 -9.81 2.35 -0.17
CA GLY A 101 -9.46 1.25 0.72
C GLY A 101 -9.70 -0.10 0.02
N ASP A 102 -9.07 -0.31 -1.12
CA ASP A 102 -8.70 -1.62 -1.59
C ASP A 102 -7.41 -1.94 -0.84
N GLU A 103 -7.60 -2.56 0.30
CA GLU A 103 -6.63 -3.48 0.89
C GLU A 103 -6.08 -4.47 -0.16
N ARG A 104 -6.81 -4.69 -1.28
CA ARG A 104 -6.32 -5.36 -2.50
C ARG A 104 -5.23 -4.60 -3.28
N SER A 105 -5.21 -3.27 -3.27
CA SER A 105 -4.27 -2.44 -4.05
C SER A 105 -2.92 -2.27 -3.35
N VAL A 106 -2.89 -2.18 -2.02
CA VAL A 106 -1.61 -2.18 -1.28
C VAL A 106 -0.94 -3.54 -1.38
N SER A 107 -1.71 -4.63 -1.34
CA SER A 107 -1.22 -5.98 -1.63
C SER A 107 -0.80 -6.19 -3.07
N ALA A 108 -1.49 -5.58 -4.05
CA ALA A 108 -1.10 -5.66 -5.45
C ALA A 108 0.24 -4.96 -5.70
N HIS A 109 0.46 -3.75 -5.15
CA HIS A 109 1.69 -3.02 -5.41
C HIS A 109 2.96 -3.71 -4.87
N CYS A 110 2.92 -4.32 -3.68
CA CYS A 110 4.09 -5.07 -3.20
C CYS A 110 4.28 -6.39 -3.95
N GLN A 111 3.20 -7.03 -4.41
CA GLN A 111 3.28 -8.25 -5.18
C GLN A 111 3.93 -7.94 -6.53
N ASP A 112 3.46 -6.91 -7.22
CA ASP A 112 4.04 -6.43 -8.48
C ASP A 112 5.53 -6.06 -8.31
N ASP A 113 5.89 -5.48 -7.15
CA ASP A 113 7.28 -5.16 -6.83
C ASP A 113 8.16 -6.40 -6.65
N VAL A 114 7.65 -7.43 -5.98
CA VAL A 114 8.37 -8.69 -5.79
C VAL A 114 8.44 -9.48 -7.10
N GLU A 115 7.36 -9.54 -7.87
CA GLU A 115 7.29 -10.24 -9.15
C GLU A 115 8.32 -9.67 -10.12
N ARG A 116 8.37 -8.34 -10.28
CA ARG A 116 9.37 -7.66 -11.11
C ARG A 116 10.82 -7.91 -10.67
N ILE A 117 11.06 -8.01 -9.36
CA ILE A 117 12.37 -8.38 -8.82
C ILE A 117 12.75 -9.79 -9.28
N LEU A 118 11.78 -10.70 -9.32
CA LEU A 118 11.97 -12.12 -9.60
C LEU A 118 11.92 -12.47 -11.10
N GLU A 119 11.35 -11.61 -11.95
CA GLU A 119 11.42 -11.72 -13.42
C GLU A 119 12.86 -11.70 -13.94
N THR A 120 13.73 -10.91 -13.28
CA THR A 120 15.12 -10.73 -13.70
C THR A 120 16.10 -11.58 -12.90
N ARG A 121 15.70 -12.08 -11.72
CA ARG A 121 16.59 -12.72 -10.75
C ARG A 121 15.89 -13.84 -9.99
N THR A 122 16.45 -15.04 -10.06
CA THR A 122 15.88 -16.23 -9.39
C THR A 122 16.53 -16.48 -8.04
N ILE A 123 15.73 -16.91 -7.06
CA ILE A 123 16.23 -17.48 -5.79
C ILE A 123 16.84 -18.85 -6.07
N ARG A 124 18.15 -18.97 -5.86
CA ARG A 124 18.94 -20.17 -6.10
C ARG A 124 19.23 -20.93 -4.81
N PHE A 125 19.33 -22.24 -4.98
CA PHE A 125 19.68 -23.20 -3.95
C PHE A 125 20.87 -24.01 -4.42
N GLY A 126 21.69 -24.48 -3.49
CA GLY A 126 22.72 -25.47 -3.80
C GLY A 126 22.12 -26.71 -4.47
N GLU A 127 22.95 -27.44 -5.22
CA GLU A 127 22.53 -28.64 -5.94
C GLU A 127 21.89 -29.66 -4.98
N ALA A 128 20.71 -30.17 -5.37
CA ALA A 128 19.88 -31.05 -4.54
C ALA A 128 19.64 -30.56 -3.08
N SER A 129 19.80 -29.26 -2.83
CA SER A 129 19.77 -28.68 -1.49
C SER A 129 18.60 -27.73 -1.30
N THR A 130 18.29 -27.50 -0.02
CA THR A 130 17.43 -26.42 0.48
C THR A 130 18.24 -25.23 1.01
N ARG A 131 19.58 -25.33 0.98
CA ARG A 131 20.48 -24.24 1.37
C ARG A 131 20.47 -23.16 0.30
N LEU A 132 20.12 -21.94 0.71
CA LEU A 132 20.15 -20.74 -0.13
C LEU A 132 21.59 -20.40 -0.50
N GLU A 133 21.80 -20.02 -1.75
CA GLU A 133 23.10 -19.50 -2.19
C GLU A 133 23.35 -18.08 -1.64
N PRO A 134 24.61 -17.68 -1.40
CA PRO A 134 24.93 -16.32 -0.97
C PRO A 134 24.40 -15.22 -1.90
N SER A 135 24.33 -15.51 -3.20
CA SER A 135 23.72 -14.64 -4.23
C SER A 135 22.24 -14.35 -3.93
N SER A 136 21.54 -15.34 -3.38
CA SER A 136 20.10 -15.30 -3.08
C SER A 136 19.81 -14.65 -1.73
N GLU A 137 20.75 -14.65 -0.79
CA GLU A 137 20.61 -13.96 0.50
C GLU A 137 20.40 -12.44 0.31
N ARG A 138 21.09 -11.83 -0.66
CA ARG A 138 20.92 -10.41 -1.00
C ARG A 138 19.56 -10.14 -1.65
N LEU A 139 19.18 -10.99 -2.60
CA LEU A 139 17.88 -10.94 -3.27
C LEU A 139 16.74 -11.06 -2.25
N LEU A 140 16.84 -11.97 -1.27
CA LEU A 140 15.87 -12.11 -0.20
C LEU A 140 15.77 -10.87 0.70
N GLY A 141 16.87 -10.12 0.86
CA GLY A 141 16.83 -8.82 1.54
C GLY A 141 16.08 -7.74 0.74
N GLU A 142 16.15 -7.77 -0.59
CA GLU A 142 15.33 -6.92 -1.46
C GLU A 142 13.86 -7.32 -1.43
N VAL A 143 13.57 -8.61 -1.62
CA VAL A 143 12.21 -9.16 -1.53
C VAL A 143 11.58 -8.84 -0.17
N ALA A 144 12.29 -9.04 0.94
CA ALA A 144 11.79 -8.70 2.26
C ALA A 144 11.45 -7.21 2.40
N ARG A 145 12.26 -6.30 1.82
CA ARG A 145 11.96 -4.85 1.83
C ARG A 145 10.69 -4.55 1.02
N SER A 146 10.55 -5.15 -0.15
CA SER A 146 9.35 -4.98 -1.00
C SER A 146 8.10 -5.58 -0.37
N LEU A 147 8.21 -6.61 0.48
CA LEU A 147 7.08 -7.20 1.19
C LEU A 147 6.65 -6.42 2.45
N ARG A 148 7.45 -5.49 2.98
CA ARG A 148 7.11 -4.71 4.19
C ARG A 148 5.79 -3.94 4.10
N PRO A 149 5.46 -3.26 2.99
CA PRO A 149 4.17 -2.59 2.83
C PRO A 149 2.96 -3.53 2.90
N CYS A 150 3.19 -4.84 2.74
CA CYS A 150 2.17 -5.88 2.77
C CYS A 150 2.07 -6.63 4.09
N VAL A 151 2.77 -6.18 5.12
CA VAL A 151 2.56 -6.64 6.49
C VAL A 151 1.11 -6.29 6.89
N GLY A 152 0.29 -7.33 7.03
CA GLY A 152 -1.18 -7.28 7.14
C GLY A 152 -1.88 -8.25 6.19
N SER A 153 -1.22 -8.63 5.09
CA SER A 153 -1.70 -9.64 4.15
C SER A 153 -1.05 -11.01 4.37
N ILE A 154 -1.72 -12.07 3.94
CA ILE A 154 -1.18 -13.43 3.87
C ILE A 154 -0.49 -13.59 2.50
N ILE A 155 0.81 -13.86 2.52
CA ILE A 155 1.66 -14.09 1.38
C ILE A 155 1.96 -15.58 1.28
N ALA A 156 1.63 -16.19 0.15
CA ALA A 156 2.08 -17.51 -0.24
C ALA A 156 3.50 -17.44 -0.83
N VAL A 157 4.32 -18.41 -0.44
CA VAL A 157 5.64 -18.71 -0.99
C VAL A 157 5.51 -20.08 -1.63
N THR A 158 5.53 -20.14 -2.94
CA THR A 158 5.28 -21.38 -3.69
C THR A 158 6.55 -21.85 -4.36
N GLY A 159 6.97 -23.08 -4.07
CA GLY A 159 8.11 -23.71 -4.71
C GLY A 159 7.70 -24.57 -5.91
N HIS A 160 8.48 -24.48 -6.97
CA HIS A 160 8.33 -25.28 -8.19
C HIS A 160 9.63 -26.02 -8.52
N THR A 161 9.50 -27.15 -9.18
CA THR A 161 10.60 -27.87 -9.82
C THR A 161 10.31 -28.03 -11.30
N ASP A 162 11.34 -28.35 -12.09
CA ASP A 162 11.13 -28.95 -13.40
C ASP A 162 10.51 -30.35 -13.28
N ALA A 163 10.09 -30.92 -14.41
CA ALA A 163 9.47 -32.23 -14.51
C ALA A 163 10.48 -33.40 -14.48
N SER A 164 11.76 -33.14 -14.23
CA SER A 164 12.75 -34.20 -14.13
C SER A 164 12.57 -35.02 -12.85
N GLY A 165 12.79 -36.33 -12.94
CA GLY A 165 12.73 -37.23 -11.78
C GLY A 165 11.32 -37.56 -11.29
N ASN A 166 11.20 -37.91 -10.00
CA ASN A 166 9.96 -38.42 -9.41
C ASN A 166 9.09 -37.29 -8.84
N GLN A 167 7.82 -37.26 -9.20
CA GLN A 167 6.87 -36.23 -8.76
C GLN A 167 6.75 -36.09 -7.23
N LYS A 168 6.73 -37.20 -6.47
CA LYS A 168 6.63 -37.14 -5.00
C LYS A 168 7.87 -36.50 -4.39
N VAL A 169 9.04 -36.81 -4.94
CA VAL A 169 10.31 -36.20 -4.52
C VAL A 169 10.32 -34.71 -4.86
N ASN A 170 9.83 -34.34 -6.04
CA ASN A 170 9.73 -32.95 -6.49
C ASN A 170 8.78 -32.11 -5.61
N VAL A 171 7.65 -32.66 -5.19
CA VAL A 171 6.74 -32.01 -4.24
C VAL A 171 7.41 -31.80 -2.88
N ALA A 172 8.07 -32.83 -2.34
CA ALA A 172 8.79 -32.70 -1.06
C ALA A 172 9.93 -31.68 -1.14
N LEU A 173 10.71 -31.69 -2.22
CA LEU A 173 11.84 -30.77 -2.44
C LEU A 173 11.36 -29.33 -2.59
N SER A 174 10.33 -29.09 -3.40
CA SER A 174 9.75 -27.75 -3.57
C SER A 174 9.15 -27.21 -2.29
N GLN A 175 8.47 -28.05 -1.49
CA GLN A 175 7.95 -27.67 -0.17
C GLN A 175 9.10 -27.25 0.76
N ALA A 176 10.16 -28.05 0.83
CA ALA A 176 11.30 -27.77 1.71
C ALA A 176 12.04 -26.48 1.30
N ARG A 177 12.13 -26.20 0.00
CA ARG A 177 12.68 -24.94 -0.53
C ARG A 177 11.79 -23.73 -0.20
N ALA A 178 10.48 -23.86 -0.36
CA ALA A 178 9.53 -22.83 0.03
C ALA A 178 9.63 -22.51 1.53
N GLU A 179 9.79 -23.53 2.38
CA GLU A 179 9.95 -23.37 3.82
C GLU A 179 11.28 -22.69 4.20
N ALA A 180 12.37 -23.00 3.48
CA ALA A 180 13.66 -22.34 3.65
C ALA A 180 13.57 -20.84 3.33
N VAL A 181 12.88 -20.49 2.24
CA VAL A 181 12.62 -19.08 1.87
C VAL A 181 11.75 -18.39 2.92
N ARG A 182 10.67 -19.04 3.38
CA ARG A 182 9.83 -18.54 4.46
C ARG A 182 10.64 -18.23 5.71
N SER A 183 11.48 -19.16 6.14
CA SER A 183 12.35 -18.99 7.31
C SER A 183 13.33 -17.82 7.14
N ALA A 184 13.91 -17.68 5.95
CA ALA A 184 14.82 -16.57 5.63
C ALA A 184 14.12 -15.20 5.62
N LEU A 185 12.85 -15.13 5.23
CA LEU A 185 12.04 -13.90 5.29
C LEU A 185 11.62 -13.57 6.72
N ILE A 186 11.32 -14.57 7.54
CA ILE A 186 11.04 -14.39 8.97
C ILE A 186 12.26 -13.79 9.68
N ALA A 187 13.45 -14.32 9.41
CA ALA A 187 14.70 -13.78 9.95
C ALA A 187 14.97 -12.32 9.54
N ARG A 188 14.33 -11.84 8.46
CA ARG A 188 14.42 -10.46 7.94
C ARG A 188 13.29 -9.55 8.44
N GLY A 189 12.46 -10.05 9.35
CA GLY A 189 11.42 -9.27 10.03
C GLY A 189 10.03 -9.35 9.41
N ILE A 190 9.77 -10.28 8.48
CA ILE A 190 8.41 -10.54 8.01
C ILE A 190 7.70 -11.46 9.03
N PRO A 191 6.53 -11.10 9.56
CA PRO A 191 5.85 -11.94 10.56
C PRO A 191 5.50 -13.33 10.01
N ALA A 192 5.79 -14.37 10.79
CA ALA A 192 5.50 -15.76 10.42
C ALA A 192 4.01 -16.02 10.16
N THR A 193 3.13 -15.26 10.81
CA THR A 193 1.67 -15.28 10.63
C THR A 193 1.24 -14.91 9.22
N ASN A 194 2.05 -14.09 8.54
CA ASN A 194 1.77 -13.54 7.21
C ASN A 194 2.33 -14.41 6.09
N LEU A 195 3.05 -15.49 6.38
CA LEU A 195 3.68 -16.34 5.37
C LEU A 195 3.08 -17.74 5.36
N ARG A 196 2.80 -18.27 4.17
CA ARG A 196 2.40 -19.66 3.93
C ARG A 196 3.32 -20.27 2.90
N ALA A 197 3.95 -21.41 3.18
CA ALA A 197 4.84 -22.09 2.25
C ALA A 197 4.15 -23.33 1.65
N ALA A 198 4.20 -23.46 0.33
CA ALA A 198 3.65 -24.60 -0.40
C ALA A 198 4.61 -25.09 -1.49
N GLY A 199 4.72 -26.40 -1.68
CA GLY A 199 5.46 -27.03 -2.77
C GLY A 199 4.51 -27.65 -3.78
N LEU A 200 4.59 -27.23 -5.04
CA LEU A 200 3.78 -27.80 -6.13
C LEU A 200 4.55 -28.81 -6.99
N GLY A 201 5.84 -29.03 -6.71
CA GLY A 201 6.71 -29.84 -7.55
C GLY A 201 6.67 -29.37 -9.01
N SER A 202 6.47 -30.31 -9.92
CA SER A 202 6.38 -30.06 -11.37
C SER A 202 4.95 -29.87 -11.89
N ALA A 203 3.94 -29.75 -11.01
CA ALA A 203 2.53 -29.75 -11.42
C ALA A 203 2.10 -28.48 -12.18
N ARG A 204 2.88 -27.40 -12.11
CA ARG A 204 2.58 -26.09 -12.70
C ARG A 204 3.83 -25.53 -13.40
N PRO A 205 4.18 -26.04 -14.59
CA PRO A 205 5.24 -25.44 -15.41
C PRO A 205 4.83 -24.03 -15.83
N VAL A 206 5.83 -23.21 -16.18
CA VAL A 206 5.58 -21.87 -16.76
C VAL A 206 4.90 -22.05 -18.11
N GLU A 207 3.86 -21.26 -18.37
CA GLU A 207 3.14 -21.31 -19.64
C GLU A 207 4.07 -21.01 -20.82
N GLY A 208 4.05 -21.86 -21.84
CA GLY A 208 4.90 -21.74 -23.01
C GLY A 208 6.34 -22.25 -22.86
N LEU A 209 6.75 -22.75 -21.69
CA LEU A 209 8.04 -23.44 -21.51
C LEU A 209 7.87 -24.97 -21.48
N ASP A 210 8.92 -25.68 -21.90
CA ASP A 210 8.98 -27.14 -21.77
C ASP A 210 8.93 -27.52 -20.27
N PRO A 211 8.20 -28.57 -19.86
CA PRO A 211 8.18 -29.02 -18.46
C PRO A 211 9.57 -29.35 -17.87
N LEU A 212 10.54 -29.73 -18.70
CA LEU A 212 11.93 -30.00 -18.31
C LEU A 212 12.80 -28.73 -18.24
N ASP A 213 12.27 -27.57 -18.63
CA ASP A 213 13.03 -26.33 -18.65
C ASP A 213 13.53 -25.95 -17.25
N PRO A 214 14.83 -25.65 -17.07
CA PRO A 214 15.40 -25.16 -15.82
C PRO A 214 14.68 -23.99 -15.19
N ALA A 215 14.03 -23.12 -15.97
CA ALA A 215 13.26 -21.98 -15.50
C ALA A 215 12.04 -22.39 -14.64
N ASN A 216 11.58 -23.65 -14.75
CA ASN A 216 10.54 -24.19 -13.88
C ASN A 216 11.01 -24.37 -12.43
N ARG A 217 12.32 -24.37 -12.16
CA ARG A 217 12.90 -24.41 -10.81
C ARG A 217 12.89 -23.01 -10.18
N ARG A 218 11.71 -22.57 -9.74
CA ARG A 218 11.49 -21.19 -9.25
C ARG A 218 10.74 -21.15 -7.92
N ILE A 219 10.78 -19.97 -7.31
CA ILE A 219 9.96 -19.60 -6.15
C ILE A 219 9.04 -18.46 -6.58
N GLU A 220 7.74 -18.62 -6.36
CA GLU A 220 6.72 -17.60 -6.62
C GLU A 220 6.19 -17.01 -5.32
N PHE A 221 5.76 -15.76 -5.38
CA PHE A 221 5.08 -15.08 -4.29
C PHE A 221 3.71 -14.62 -4.75
N SER A 222 2.68 -14.87 -3.94
CA SER A 222 1.33 -14.38 -4.23
C SER A 222 0.63 -13.96 -2.95
N VAL A 223 -0.21 -12.94 -3.01
CA VAL A 223 -1.01 -12.51 -1.86
C VAL A 223 -2.34 -13.28 -1.87
N LEU A 224 -2.55 -14.11 -0.84
CA LEU A 224 -3.74 -14.96 -0.69
C LEU A 224 -4.94 -14.21 -0.10
N TYR A 225 -4.72 -13.32 0.86
CA TYR A 225 -5.79 -12.58 1.57
C TYR A 225 -5.22 -11.34 2.26
N THR A 226 -5.82 -10.17 2.06
CA THR A 226 -5.59 -9.02 2.94
C THR A 226 -6.54 -9.15 4.11
N ALA A 227 -6.04 -9.48 5.30
CA ALA A 227 -6.89 -9.48 6.48
C ALA A 227 -7.07 -8.03 6.93
N PRO A 228 -8.31 -7.57 7.20
CA PRO A 228 -8.49 -6.26 7.81
C PRO A 228 -7.75 -6.28 9.14
N VAL A 229 -6.74 -5.43 9.27
CA VAL A 229 -6.05 -5.25 10.53
C VAL A 229 -7.09 -4.71 11.50
N LYS A 230 -7.56 -5.55 12.42
CA LYS A 230 -8.35 -5.09 13.57
C LYS A 230 -7.37 -4.28 14.42
N PRO A 231 -7.48 -2.94 14.52
CA PRO A 231 -6.58 -2.19 15.37
C PRO A 231 -6.76 -2.71 16.79
N THR A 232 -5.71 -3.31 17.34
CA THR A 232 -5.64 -3.52 18.79
C THR A 232 -5.62 -2.15 19.44
N PRO A 233 -6.50 -1.87 20.42
CA PRO A 233 -6.46 -0.61 21.15
C PRO A 233 -5.14 -0.51 21.92
N ILE A 234 -4.17 0.20 21.36
CA ILE A 234 -3.06 0.79 22.11
C ILE A 234 -3.15 2.27 21.77
N ASP A 235 -3.26 3.08 22.82
CA ASP A 235 -3.48 4.54 22.83
C ASP A 235 -4.92 5.02 22.61
N THR A 236 -5.84 4.56 23.47
CA THR A 236 -6.89 5.48 23.95
C THR A 236 -6.34 6.11 25.24
N PRO A 237 -6.11 7.43 25.33
CA PRO A 237 -5.94 8.06 26.62
C PRO A 237 -7.18 7.73 27.45
N GLY A 238 -6.98 7.27 28.68
CA GLY A 238 -8.07 7.02 29.60
C GLY A 238 -8.96 8.26 29.77
N PRO A 239 -10.21 8.08 30.22
CA PRO A 239 -11.10 9.20 30.45
C PRO A 239 -10.53 10.13 31.52
N GLU A 240 -10.32 11.39 31.17
CA GLU A 240 -10.39 12.53 32.11
C GLU A 240 -11.67 13.31 31.80
#